data_AF-A0A1E5JL92-F1
#
_entry.id   AF-A0A1E5JL92-F1
#
_cell.length_a   1.000
_cell.length_b   1.000
_cell.length_c   1.000
_cell.angle_alpha   90.00
_cell.angle_beta   90.00
_cell.angle_gamma   90.00
#
_symmetry.space_group_name_H-M   'P 1'
#
loop_
_entity.id
_entity.type
_entity.pdbx_description
1 polymer ?
#
loop_
_entity_poly.entity_id
_entity_poly.type
_entity_poly.pdbx_seq_one_letter_code
_entity_poly.pdbx_strand_id
1 'polypeptide(L)'
;MRPFSSAEGCISDLKERNTLIPFHQAVIKAISKTNPSVIFFDPNDLFCDSKKCSMIDANGLPFYRDQLHISEYGSIKLLGLFQKWAEKNLSEKITT
;
A
#
# COMPACT_ATOMS: atom_id res chain seq x y z
N MET A 1 3.49 -3.28 3.83
CA MET A 1 4.39 -4.44 3.57
C MET A 1 4.68 -4.43 2.08
N ARG A 2 5.85 -4.89 1.62
CA ARG A 2 6.16 -4.95 0.18
C ARG A 2 5.17 -5.93 -0.51
N PRO A 3 4.60 -5.59 -1.67
CA PRO A 3 3.51 -6.38 -2.27
C PRO A 3 3.96 -7.72 -2.88
N PHE A 4 5.25 -7.86 -3.19
CA PHE A 4 5.85 -9.08 -3.73
C PHE A 4 7.36 -9.12 -3.48
N SER A 5 7.94 -10.31 -3.36
CA SER A 5 9.33 -10.53 -2.92
C SER A 5 10.37 -10.45 -4.05
N SER A 6 10.02 -10.90 -5.26
CA SER A 6 10.90 -10.84 -6.43
C SER A 6 10.09 -10.85 -7.71
N ALA A 7 10.51 -10.04 -8.69
CA ALA A 7 9.95 -10.09 -10.04
C ALA A 7 10.96 -9.55 -11.06
N GLU A 8 11.02 -10.19 -12.23
CA GLU A 8 11.74 -9.64 -13.38
C GLU A 8 11.12 -8.30 -13.77
N GLY A 9 11.97 -7.30 -14.01
CA GLY A 9 11.51 -5.96 -14.40
C GLY A 9 10.72 -5.19 -13.32
N CYS A 10 10.81 -5.60 -12.03
CA CYS A 10 10.11 -4.95 -10.92
C CYS A 10 8.57 -4.96 -11.01
N ILE A 11 8.00 -5.88 -11.79
CA ILE A 11 6.56 -6.00 -12.02
C ILE A 11 6.12 -7.44 -11.75
N SER A 12 5.13 -7.62 -10.89
CA SER A 12 4.52 -8.92 -10.60
C SER A 12 3.03 -8.93 -10.94
N ASP A 13 2.47 -10.11 -11.16
CA ASP A 13 1.02 -10.28 -11.17
C ASP A 13 0.43 -10.10 -9.75
N LEU A 14 -0.89 -10.23 -9.61
CA LEU A 14 -1.55 -10.08 -8.31
C LEU A 14 -1.44 -11.31 -7.41
N LYS A 15 -0.80 -12.40 -7.84
CA LYS A 15 -0.85 -13.69 -7.12
C LYS A 15 -0.29 -13.56 -5.71
N GLU A 16 0.90 -12.98 -5.55
CA GLU A 16 1.54 -12.83 -4.24
C GLU A 16 0.80 -11.83 -3.34
N ARG A 17 0.27 -10.74 -3.90
CA ARG A 17 -0.61 -9.83 -3.14
C ARG A 17 -1.85 -10.59 -2.64
N ASN A 18 -2.48 -11.36 -3.52
CA ASN A 18 -3.75 -12.02 -3.23
C ASN A 18 -3.62 -13.14 -2.21
N THR A 19 -2.46 -13.78 -2.06
CA THR A 19 -2.23 -14.76 -0.99
C THR A 19 -2.17 -14.12 0.40
N LEU A 20 -1.80 -12.83 0.48
CA LEU A 20 -1.73 -12.08 1.74
C LEU A 20 -3.08 -11.47 2.16
N ILE A 21 -4.00 -11.25 1.22
CA ILE A 21 -5.31 -10.63 1.48
C ILE A 21 -6.09 -11.35 2.59
N PRO A 22 -6.26 -12.69 2.59
CA PRO A 22 -7.02 -13.37 3.64
C PRO A 22 -6.43 -13.17 5.04
N PHE A 23 -5.10 -13.15 5.14
CA PHE A 23 -4.41 -12.90 6.40
C PHE A 23 -4.65 -11.47 6.90
N HIS A 24 -4.48 -10.47 6.02
CA HIS A 24 -4.78 -9.08 6.36
C HIS A 24 -6.25 -8.88 6.78
N GLN A 25 -7.20 -9.50 6.05
CA GLN A 25 -8.62 -9.43 6.38
C GLN A 25 -8.94 -10.07 7.73
N ALA A 26 -8.27 -11.16 8.10
CA ALA A 26 -8.44 -11.79 9.41
C ALA A 26 -7.99 -10.85 10.54
N VAL A 27 -6.85 -10.17 10.36
CA VAL A 27 -6.32 -9.18 11.33
C VAL A 27 -7.27 -7.98 11.44
N ILE A 28 -7.69 -7.41 10.31
CA ILE A 28 -8.67 -6.30 10.27
C ILE A 28 -9.94 -6.71 11.01
N LYS A 29 -10.51 -7.87 10.71
CA LYS A 29 -11.73 -8.38 11.35
C LYS A 29 -11.57 -8.53 12.86
N ALA A 30 -10.42 -9.03 13.32
CA ALA A 30 -10.13 -9.19 14.74
C ALA A 30 -10.08 -7.83 15.47
N ILE A 31 -9.40 -6.84 14.88
CA ILE A 31 -9.29 -5.49 15.45
C ILE A 31 -10.63 -4.77 15.41
N SER A 32 -11.37 -4.83 14.29
CA SER A 32 -12.68 -4.18 14.17
C SER A 32 -13.72 -4.72 15.15
N LYS A 33 -13.61 -5.99 15.57
CA LYS A 33 -14.50 -6.57 16.58
C LYS A 33 -14.34 -5.90 17.94
N THR A 34 -13.13 -5.50 18.33
CA THR A 34 -12.82 -4.92 19.64
C THR A 34 -12.71 -3.40 19.60
N ASN A 35 -12.43 -2.83 18.42
CA ASN A 35 -12.21 -1.39 18.21
C ASN A 35 -12.92 -0.95 16.93
N PRO A 36 -14.26 -0.80 16.94
CA PRO A 36 -15.05 -0.51 15.74
C PRO A 36 -14.77 0.88 15.13
N SER A 37 -14.15 1.80 15.89
CA SER A 37 -13.74 3.12 15.40
C SER A 37 -12.41 3.11 14.63
N VAL A 38 -11.64 2.01 14.67
CA VAL A 38 -10.38 1.90 13.94
C VAL A 38 -10.68 1.69 12.46
N ILE A 39 -10.04 2.51 11.63
CA ILE A 39 -10.07 2.43 10.17
C ILE A 39 -8.71 2.00 9.63
N PHE A 40 -8.69 1.44 8.41
CA PHE A 40 -7.52 0.79 7.84
C PHE A 40 -7.16 1.37 6.48
N PHE A 41 -5.89 1.66 6.29
CA PHE A 41 -5.30 2.12 5.03
C PHE A 41 -4.41 1.01 4.47
N ASP A 42 -4.62 0.62 3.20
CA ASP A 42 -3.74 -0.32 2.50
C ASP A 42 -2.69 0.46 1.68
N PRO A 43 -1.41 0.52 2.13
CA PRO A 43 -0.37 1.18 1.37
C PRO A 43 -0.04 0.46 0.04
N ASN A 44 -0.49 -0.78 -0.16
CA ASN A 44 -0.24 -1.52 -1.39
C ASN A 44 -0.97 -0.94 -2.60
N ASP A 45 -1.98 -0.10 -2.39
CA ASP A 45 -2.66 0.61 -3.48
C ASP A 45 -1.73 1.60 -4.20
N LEU A 46 -0.58 1.96 -3.62
CA LEU A 46 0.47 2.69 -4.35
C LEU A 46 1.14 1.83 -5.42
N PHE A 47 1.34 0.55 -5.11
CA PHE A 47 2.15 -0.36 -5.92
C PHE A 47 1.31 -1.21 -6.86
N CYS A 48 0.05 -1.47 -6.51
CA CYS A 48 -0.79 -2.44 -7.19
C CYS A 48 -2.04 -1.81 -7.78
N ASP A 49 -2.34 -2.16 -9.03
CA ASP A 49 -3.62 -1.89 -9.68
C ASP A 49 -4.49 -3.15 -9.74
N SER A 50 -5.53 -3.16 -10.57
CA SER A 50 -6.44 -4.29 -10.74
C SER A 50 -5.85 -5.47 -11.53
N LYS A 51 -4.64 -5.34 -12.07
CA LYS A 51 -4.00 -6.32 -12.96
C LYS A 51 -2.63 -6.76 -12.46
N LYS A 52 -1.85 -5.85 -11.87
CA LYS A 52 -0.43 -6.10 -11.52
C LYS A 52 0.01 -5.24 -10.35
N CYS A 53 1.18 -5.60 -9.82
CA CYS A 53 1.92 -4.77 -8.88
C CYS A 53 3.26 -4.36 -9.51
N SER A 54 3.69 -3.12 -9.26
CA SER A 54 4.92 -2.54 -9.78
C SER A 54 5.67 -1.76 -8.70
N MET A 55 6.99 -1.96 -8.63
CA MET A 55 7.87 -1.17 -7.75
C MET A 55 8.50 0.04 -8.45
N ILE A 56 8.18 0.22 -9.73
CA ILE A 56 8.50 1.38 -10.53
C ILE A 56 7.21 2.05 -11.00
N ASP A 57 7.21 3.37 -11.13
CA ASP A 57 6.09 4.08 -11.69
C ASP A 57 6.07 4.00 -13.23
N ALA A 58 5.09 4.67 -13.86
CA ALA A 58 4.96 4.69 -15.32
C ALA A 58 6.12 5.40 -16.04
N ASN A 59 6.93 6.19 -15.34
CA ASN A 59 8.10 6.89 -15.88
C ASN A 59 9.42 6.16 -15.54
N GLY A 60 9.35 4.97 -14.92
CA GLY A 60 10.52 4.20 -14.51
C GLY A 60 11.18 4.67 -13.21
N LEU A 61 10.54 5.56 -12.45
CA LEU A 61 11.06 6.01 -11.15
C LEU A 61 10.79 4.94 -10.07
N PRO A 62 11.82 4.53 -9.30
CA PRO A 62 11.67 3.46 -8.33
C PRO A 62 11.01 3.95 -7.05
N PHE A 63 9.99 3.24 -6.59
CA PHE A 63 9.37 3.47 -5.28
C PHE A 63 10.22 2.95 -4.13
N TYR A 64 11.12 2.00 -4.38
CA TYR A 64 12.03 1.44 -3.39
C TYR A 64 13.47 1.87 -3.68
N ARG A 65 14.22 2.24 -2.64
CA ARG A 65 15.66 2.54 -2.74
C ARG A 65 16.48 1.26 -2.85
N ASP A 66 16.04 0.22 -2.14
CA ASP A 66 16.69 -1.08 -2.07
C ASP A 66 15.62 -2.17 -1.90
N GLN A 67 16.00 -3.40 -1.61
CA GLN A 67 15.04 -4.51 -1.53
C GLN A 67 14.04 -4.40 -0.36
N LEU A 68 14.24 -3.47 0.58
CA LEU A 68 13.43 -3.37 1.80
C LEU A 68 12.87 -1.96 2.02
N HIS A 69 13.64 -0.92 1.72
CA HIS A 69 13.31 0.46 2.07
C HIS A 69 12.71 1.22 0.91
N ILE A 70 11.63 1.96 1.20
CA ILE A 70 11.01 2.89 0.27
C ILE A 70 12.00 4.03 -0.05
N SER A 71 12.02 4.48 -1.30
CA SER A 71 12.79 5.65 -1.72
C SER A 71 12.12 6.94 -1.23
N GLU A 72 12.85 8.06 -1.23
CA GLU A 72 12.24 9.37 -0.96
C GLU A 72 11.08 9.65 -1.92
N TYR A 73 11.26 9.36 -3.21
CA TYR A 73 10.21 9.43 -4.22
C TYR A 73 8.99 8.59 -3.83
N GLY A 74 9.19 7.33 -3.46
CA GLY A 74 8.12 6.45 -3.00
C GLY A 74 7.41 6.97 -1.76
N SER A 75 8.14 7.50 -0.78
CA SER A 75 7.58 8.11 0.43
C SER A 75 6.66 9.28 0.11
N ILE A 76 7.09 10.18 -0.79
CA ILE A 76 6.27 11.33 -1.22
C ILE A 76 4.98 10.84 -1.88
N LYS A 77 5.05 9.81 -2.73
CA LYS A 77 3.85 9.23 -3.38
C LYS A 77 2.93 8.53 -2.39
N LEU A 78 3.50 7.79 -1.43
CA LEU A 78 2.73 7.10 -0.39
C LEU A 78 2.02 8.10 0.52
N LEU A 79 2.69 9.20 0.89
CA LEU A 79 2.09 10.27 1.68
C LEU A 79 0.92 10.92 0.92
N GLY A 80 1.08 11.21 -0.37
CA GLY A 80 0.00 11.74 -1.20
C GLY A 80 -1.20 10.80 -1.33
N LEU A 81 -0.96 9.48 -1.40
CA LEU A 81 -2.02 8.48 -1.38
C LEU A 81 -2.73 8.46 -0.02
N PHE A 82 -1.95 8.46 1.08
CA PHE A 82 -2.49 8.46 2.44
C PHE A 82 -3.31 9.73 2.71
N GLN A 83 -2.83 10.91 2.30
CA GLN A 83 -3.55 12.17 2.49
C GLN A 83 -4.93 12.12 1.82
N LYS A 84 -5.01 11.67 0.57
CA LYS A 84 -6.30 11.50 -0.14
C LYS A 84 -7.22 10.51 0.56
N TRP A 85 -6.67 9.41 1.04
CA TRP A 85 -7.44 8.43 1.82
C TRP A 85 -7.94 9.05 3.13
N ALA A 86 -7.09 9.78 3.85
CA ALA A 86 -7.41 10.42 5.11
C ALA A 86 -8.50 11.48 4.97
N GLU A 87 -8.40 12.39 3.97
CA GLU A 87 -9.41 13.41 3.68
C GLU A 87 -10.80 12.82 3.44
N LYS A 88 -10.88 11.59 2.93
CA LYS A 88 -12.15 10.88 2.67
C LYS A 88 -12.67 10.12 3.88
N ASN A 89 -11.79 9.58 4.73
CA ASN A 89 -12.17 8.61 5.77
C ASN A 89 -12.07 9.16 7.19
N LEU A 90 -11.32 10.23 7.43
CA LEU A 90 -11.18 10.89 8.72
C LEU A 90 -12.09 12.13 8.77
N SER A 91 -12.83 12.26 9.86
CA SER A 91 -13.69 13.42 10.13
C SER A 91 -12.90 14.67 10.54
N GLU A 92 -11.68 14.48 11.05
CA GLU A 92 -10.78 15.56 11.42
C GLU A 92 -9.82 15.87 10.26
N LYS A 93 -9.70 17.15 9.90
CA LYS A 93 -8.74 17.58 8.89
C LYS A 93 -7.33 17.35 9.43
N ILE A 94 -6.51 16.61 8.68
CA ILE A 94 -5.07 16.56 8.92
C ILE A 94 -4.50 17.94 8.56
N THR A 95 -4.24 18.77 9.57
CA THR A 95 -3.46 20.00 9.41
C THR A 95 -1.97 19.64 9.35
N THR A 96 -1.36 19.94 8.20
CA THR A 96 0.10 19.94 7.98
C THR A 96 0.72 21.27 8.35
#